data_AF-A0A9P0TFF7-F1
#
_entry.id   AF-A0A9P0TFF7-F1
#
_cell.length_a   1.000
_cell.length_b   1.000
_cell.length_c   1.000
_cell.angle_alpha   90.00
_cell.angle_beta   90.00
_cell.angle_gamma   90.00
#
_symmetry.space_group_name_H-M   'P 1'
#
loop_
_entity.id
_entity.type
_entity.pdbx_description
1 polymer ?
#
loop_
_entity_poly.entity_id
_entity_poly.type
_entity_poly.pdbx_seq_one_letter_code
_entity_poly.pdbx_strand_id
1 'polypeptide(L)'
;MATSKTLRLLAVKLGLANEVKVLSKAAEFERLLQIKSTPGNNFSDTSKIVILLDLAASVLGTNFDQKTAVKYSGLKGPSYRNSRKVIENLLELNNEKLSISALCLNLQCTEVQDLAESIMKEYETSAKVELDLTLPQYVCMAVYQACRINKVKITKSKFIEKSRLKPGQWSELDAEWTKIVEEKFLVVKKRGRPPKVLIENENEMDIDASPVKETTETKIEPYEDWKRRMLEQAYKELRELENKKRVGKNRVSFSEDNLPRRSSRMTPQKSSGMTPQKSSGTTPLKSPSKQRTPQKFSPYKSPEKAKLRLNFPKM
;
A
#
# COMPACT_ATOMS: atom_id res chain seq x y z
N MET A 1 20.69 -28.47 0.96
CA MET A 1 20.02 -27.24 1.44
C MET A 1 20.10 -27.17 2.96
N ALA A 2 20.80 -26.17 3.52
CA ALA A 2 20.83 -25.97 4.97
C ALA A 2 19.51 -25.34 5.42
N THR A 3 18.66 -26.14 6.06
CA THR A 3 17.44 -25.69 6.75
C THR A 3 17.80 -25.18 8.14
N SER A 4 17.22 -24.06 8.59
CA SER A 4 17.42 -23.49 9.92
C SER A 4 17.31 -24.57 11.02
N LYS A 5 18.24 -24.58 11.99
CA LYS A 5 18.25 -25.54 13.11
C LYS A 5 16.92 -25.50 13.88
N THR A 6 16.37 -24.30 14.05
CA THR A 6 15.09 -24.06 14.72
C THR A 6 13.91 -24.63 13.93
N LEU A 7 13.94 -24.53 12.59
CA LEU A 7 12.93 -25.12 11.71
C LEU A 7 12.86 -26.64 11.86
N ARG A 8 14.01 -27.33 11.86
CA ARG A 8 14.03 -28.78 12.10
C ARG A 8 13.50 -29.16 13.47
N LEU A 9 13.92 -28.46 14.52
CA LEU A 9 13.49 -28.75 15.89
C LEU A 9 11.97 -28.61 16.05
N LEU A 10 11.38 -27.55 15.48
CA LEU A 10 9.95 -27.31 15.54
C LEU A 10 9.17 -28.30 14.68
N ALA A 11 9.68 -28.67 13.52
CA ALA A 11 9.07 -29.70 12.69
C ALA A 11 8.99 -31.06 13.39
N VAL A 12 10.04 -31.47 14.10
CA VAL A 12 10.02 -32.71 14.91
C VAL A 12 8.93 -32.64 15.98
N LYS A 13 8.82 -31.51 16.67
CA LYS A 13 7.78 -31.29 17.71
C LYS A 13 6.35 -31.27 17.16
N LEU A 14 6.19 -30.90 15.90
CA LEU A 14 4.90 -30.82 15.20
C LEU A 14 4.57 -32.10 14.39
N GLY A 15 5.41 -33.14 14.47
CA GLY A 15 5.19 -34.39 13.75
C GLY A 15 5.50 -34.33 12.24
N LEU A 16 6.15 -33.28 11.76
CA LEU A 16 6.49 -33.05 10.34
C LEU A 16 7.92 -33.48 9.97
N ALA A 17 8.61 -34.24 10.83
CA ALA A 17 10.01 -34.61 10.61
C ALA A 17 10.24 -35.41 9.31
N ASN A 18 9.28 -36.27 8.96
CA ASN A 18 9.36 -37.15 7.79
C ASN A 18 8.93 -36.45 6.50
N GLU A 19 8.26 -35.29 6.61
CA GLU A 19 7.69 -34.55 5.49
C GLU A 19 8.71 -33.59 4.87
N VAL A 20 9.67 -34.13 4.13
CA VAL A 20 10.78 -33.36 3.53
C VAL A 20 10.27 -32.24 2.61
N LYS A 21 9.16 -32.46 1.89
CA LYS A 21 8.54 -31.45 1.02
C LYS A 21 8.05 -30.24 1.82
N VAL A 22 7.42 -30.47 2.97
CA VAL A 22 6.93 -29.41 3.87
C VAL A 22 8.11 -28.61 4.42
N LEU A 23 9.21 -29.27 4.81
CA LEU A 23 10.41 -28.59 5.31
C LEU A 23 11.07 -27.71 4.25
N SER A 24 11.18 -28.21 3.02
CA SER A 24 11.72 -27.42 1.91
C SER A 24 10.85 -26.19 1.65
N LYS A 25 9.53 -26.37 1.60
CA LYS A 25 8.58 -25.29 1.34
C LYS A 25 8.56 -24.25 2.45
N ALA A 26 8.62 -24.67 3.72
CA ALA A 26 8.72 -23.77 4.85
C ALA A 26 10.02 -22.95 4.84
N ALA A 27 11.14 -23.54 4.41
CA ALA A 27 12.41 -22.83 4.25
C ALA A 27 12.38 -21.80 3.10
N GLU A 28 11.65 -22.08 2.02
CA GLU A 28 11.38 -21.08 0.97
C GLU A 28 10.56 -19.91 1.51
N PHE A 29 9.48 -20.21 2.25
CA PHE A 29 8.65 -19.18 2.87
C PHE A 29 9.41 -18.35 3.90
N GLU A 30 10.33 -18.96 4.66
CA GLU A 30 11.21 -18.24 5.60
C GLU A 30 12.08 -17.21 4.87
N ARG A 31 12.72 -17.59 3.76
CA ARG A 31 13.52 -16.66 2.94
C ARG A 31 12.66 -15.57 2.32
N LEU A 32 11.49 -15.92 1.78
CA LEU A 32 10.56 -14.96 1.19
C LEU A 32 10.04 -13.96 2.24
N LEU A 33 9.72 -14.46 3.44
CA LEU A 33 9.27 -13.63 4.55
C LEU A 33 10.35 -12.64 4.96
N GLN A 34 11.62 -13.05 5.01
CA GLN A 34 12.72 -12.15 5.31
C GLN A 34 12.84 -10.99 4.31
N ILE A 35 12.59 -11.25 3.02
CA ILE A 35 12.62 -10.24 1.96
C ILE A 35 11.41 -9.29 2.06
N LYS A 36 10.23 -9.84 2.35
CA LYS A 36 8.96 -9.08 2.38
C LYS A 36 8.71 -8.40 3.73
N SER A 37 9.37 -8.83 4.81
CA SER A 37 9.12 -8.32 6.16
C SER A 37 9.65 -6.90 6.32
N THR A 38 8.73 -5.95 6.53
CA THR A 38 9.03 -4.56 6.87
C THR A 38 9.47 -4.45 8.34
N PRO A 39 10.38 -3.50 8.69
CA PRO A 39 10.69 -3.18 10.08
C PRO A 39 9.41 -2.83 10.87
N GLY A 40 9.22 -3.48 12.03
CA GLY A 40 8.04 -3.27 12.89
C GLY A 40 7.08 -4.46 13.00
N ASN A 41 7.31 -5.53 12.23
CA ASN A 41 6.53 -6.77 12.35
C ASN A 41 7.03 -7.58 13.56
N ASN A 42 6.34 -7.46 14.71
CA ASN A 42 6.78 -7.96 16.02
C ASN A 42 6.55 -9.48 16.24
N PHE A 43 6.76 -10.31 15.23
CA PHE A 43 6.67 -11.76 15.42
C PHE A 43 7.95 -12.33 16.03
N SER A 44 7.81 -13.21 17.02
CA SER A 44 8.94 -14.00 17.52
C SER A 44 9.41 -14.99 16.45
N ASP A 45 10.70 -15.30 16.40
CA ASP A 45 11.24 -16.21 15.39
C ASP A 45 10.63 -17.62 15.49
N THR A 46 10.37 -18.09 16.71
CA THR A 46 9.62 -19.33 16.97
C THR A 46 8.21 -19.27 16.37
N SER A 47 7.46 -18.18 16.61
CA SER A 47 6.11 -18.03 16.06
C SER A 47 6.09 -17.97 14.53
N LYS A 48 7.06 -17.27 13.91
CA LYS A 48 7.19 -17.22 12.45
C LYS A 48 7.36 -18.63 11.89
N ILE A 49 8.33 -19.38 12.41
CA ILE A 49 8.64 -20.71 11.90
C ILE A 49 7.46 -21.68 12.05
N VAL A 50 6.77 -21.66 13.20
CA VAL A 50 5.58 -22.51 13.39
C VAL A 50 4.48 -22.15 12.37
N ILE A 51 4.23 -20.86 12.15
CA ILE A 51 3.24 -20.39 11.16
C ILE A 51 3.67 -20.77 9.73
N LEU A 52 4.95 -20.67 9.40
CA LEU A 52 5.45 -21.04 8.07
C LEU A 52 5.32 -22.55 7.81
N LEU A 53 5.50 -23.39 8.84
CA LEU A 53 5.25 -24.82 8.76
C LEU A 53 3.75 -25.13 8.57
N ASP A 54 2.86 -24.44 9.28
CA ASP A 54 1.40 -24.53 9.10
C ASP A 54 0.99 -24.18 7.65
N LEU A 55 1.49 -23.05 7.14
CA LEU A 55 1.23 -22.60 5.77
C LEU A 55 1.80 -23.58 4.73
N ALA A 56 3.02 -24.06 4.92
CA ALA A 56 3.64 -25.05 4.04
C ALA A 56 2.83 -26.36 4.01
N ALA A 57 2.40 -26.84 5.18
CA ALA A 57 1.55 -28.02 5.29
C ALA A 57 0.19 -27.81 4.60
N SER A 58 -0.41 -26.62 4.76
CA SER A 58 -1.68 -26.25 4.13
C SER A 58 -1.58 -26.24 2.59
N VAL A 59 -0.49 -25.67 2.04
CA VAL A 59 -0.25 -25.61 0.59
C VAL A 59 -0.02 -27.01 0.00
N LEU A 60 0.59 -27.91 0.76
CA LEU A 60 0.87 -29.29 0.33
C LEU A 60 -0.25 -30.28 0.67
N GLY A 61 -1.34 -29.83 1.30
CA GLY A 61 -2.48 -30.67 1.69
C GLY A 61 -2.14 -31.71 2.76
N THR A 62 -1.07 -31.51 3.54
CA THR A 62 -0.68 -32.43 4.62
C THR A 62 -1.42 -32.10 5.91
N ASN A 63 -1.83 -33.12 6.66
CA ASN A 63 -2.48 -32.94 7.95
C ASN A 63 -1.55 -32.19 8.93
N PHE A 64 -2.10 -31.16 9.59
CA PHE A 64 -1.34 -30.33 10.52
C PHE A 64 -2.17 -30.05 11.76
N ASP A 65 -1.63 -30.35 12.94
CA ASP A 65 -2.35 -30.12 14.20
C ASP A 65 -2.22 -28.66 14.65
N GLN A 66 -3.29 -27.90 14.41
CA GLN A 66 -3.36 -26.50 14.80
C GLN A 66 -3.27 -26.29 16.32
N LYS A 67 -3.69 -27.25 17.15
CA LYS A 67 -3.64 -27.10 18.62
C LYS A 67 -2.21 -27.11 19.14
N THR A 68 -1.39 -28.06 18.70
CA THR A 68 0.03 -28.08 19.04
C THR A 68 0.78 -26.90 18.42
N ALA A 69 0.42 -26.46 17.22
CA ALA A 69 1.00 -25.27 16.60
C ALA A 69 0.76 -23.99 17.44
N VAL A 70 -0.46 -23.76 17.91
CA VAL A 70 -0.76 -22.63 18.82
C VAL A 70 0.11 -22.72 20.07
N LYS A 71 0.24 -23.91 20.68
CA LYS A 71 1.07 -24.13 21.88
C LYS A 71 2.56 -23.81 21.63
N TYR A 72 3.14 -24.29 20.54
CA TYR A 72 4.56 -24.08 20.24
C TYR A 72 4.88 -22.69 19.72
N SER A 73 3.91 -22.00 19.09
CA SER A 73 4.08 -20.60 18.67
C SER A 73 4.14 -19.61 19.84
N GLY A 74 3.66 -20.00 21.03
CA GLY A 74 3.54 -19.12 22.19
C GLY A 74 2.43 -18.06 22.05
N LEU A 75 1.58 -18.16 21.03
CA LEU A 75 0.48 -17.22 20.78
C LEU A 75 -0.84 -17.76 21.36
N LYS A 76 -1.76 -16.85 21.67
CA LYS A 76 -3.16 -17.22 21.96
C LYS A 76 -3.85 -17.61 20.65
N GLY A 77 -4.81 -18.53 20.68
CA GLY A 77 -5.52 -19.02 19.49
C GLY A 77 -5.98 -17.92 18.49
N PRO A 78 -6.70 -16.87 18.93
CA PRO A 78 -7.09 -15.77 18.04
C PRO A 78 -5.89 -15.00 17.46
N SER A 79 -4.85 -14.76 18.27
CA SER A 79 -3.63 -14.07 17.85
C SER A 79 -2.82 -14.91 16.85
N TYR A 80 -2.79 -16.23 17.04
CA TYR A 80 -2.19 -17.17 16.09
C TYR A 80 -2.89 -17.11 14.74
N ARG A 81 -4.23 -17.21 14.72
CA ARG A 81 -5.02 -17.13 13.47
C ARG A 81 -4.80 -15.80 12.74
N ASN A 82 -4.77 -14.69 13.47
CA ASN A 82 -4.49 -13.38 12.89
C ASN A 82 -3.06 -13.32 12.33
N SER A 83 -2.06 -13.74 13.10
CA SER A 83 -0.65 -13.72 12.68
C SER A 83 -0.41 -14.62 11.47
N ARG A 84 -1.04 -15.81 11.45
CA ARG A 84 -1.05 -16.72 10.30
C ARG A 84 -1.59 -16.02 9.07
N LYS A 85 -2.76 -15.36 9.18
CA LYS A 85 -3.38 -14.64 8.06
C LYS A 85 -2.54 -13.44 7.59
N VAL A 86 -1.89 -12.72 8.50
CA VAL A 86 -0.97 -11.62 8.15
C VAL A 86 0.23 -12.15 7.36
N ILE A 87 0.86 -13.24 7.81
CA ILE A 87 2.00 -13.85 7.10
C ILE A 87 1.55 -14.46 5.76
N GLU A 88 0.40 -15.11 5.71
CA GLU A 88 -0.21 -15.64 4.48
C GLU A 88 -0.48 -14.52 3.46
N ASN A 89 -1.02 -13.38 3.89
CA ASN A 89 -1.20 -12.19 3.06
C ASN A 89 0.12 -11.62 2.57
N LEU A 90 1.11 -11.52 3.46
CA LEU A 90 2.42 -10.93 3.15
C LEU A 90 3.23 -11.78 2.15
N LEU A 91 3.08 -13.10 2.24
CA LEU A 91 3.66 -14.06 1.30
C LEU A 91 2.80 -14.25 0.05
N GLU A 92 1.67 -13.54 -0.05
CA GLU A 92 0.74 -13.60 -1.18
C GLU A 92 0.22 -15.03 -1.46
N LEU A 93 0.14 -15.86 -0.42
CA LEU A 93 -0.31 -17.27 -0.52
C LEU A 93 -1.83 -17.43 -0.55
N ASN A 94 -2.57 -16.33 -0.52
CA ASN A 94 -4.02 -16.34 -0.63
C ASN A 94 -4.45 -16.74 -2.05
N ASN A 95 -4.44 -18.04 -2.30
CA ASN A 95 -5.02 -18.65 -3.49
C ASN A 95 -6.54 -18.82 -3.37
N GLU A 96 -7.16 -18.32 -2.30
CA GLU A 96 -8.62 -18.25 -2.19
C GLU A 96 -9.12 -17.23 -3.22
N LYS A 97 -9.33 -17.73 -4.44
CA LYS A 97 -9.98 -17.02 -5.53
C LYS A 97 -11.32 -16.55 -4.99
N LEU A 98 -11.49 -15.24 -4.88
CA LEU A 98 -12.75 -14.67 -4.45
C LEU A 98 -13.77 -15.00 -5.55
N SER A 99 -14.72 -15.89 -5.28
CA SER A 99 -15.78 -16.19 -6.23
C SER A 99 -16.95 -15.22 -6.05
N ILE A 100 -17.72 -15.00 -7.12
CA ILE A 100 -18.94 -14.18 -7.09
C ILE A 100 -19.89 -14.73 -6.01
N SER A 101 -20.12 -16.04 -6.00
CA SER A 101 -20.99 -16.70 -5.01
C SER A 101 -20.49 -16.47 -3.57
N ALA A 102 -19.20 -16.66 -3.30
CA ALA A 102 -18.63 -16.44 -1.97
C ALA A 102 -18.77 -14.97 -1.53
N LEU A 103 -18.59 -14.02 -2.45
CA LEU A 103 -18.77 -12.60 -2.17
C LEU A 103 -20.24 -12.26 -1.87
N CYS A 104 -21.18 -12.75 -2.68
CA CYS A 104 -22.61 -12.57 -2.49
C CYS A 104 -23.10 -13.14 -1.16
N LEU A 105 -22.63 -14.33 -0.76
CA LEU A 105 -22.94 -14.92 0.53
C LEU A 105 -22.40 -14.07 1.69
N ASN A 106 -21.15 -13.62 1.60
CA ASN A 106 -20.52 -12.77 2.61
C ASN A 106 -21.21 -11.41 2.80
N LEU A 107 -21.76 -10.85 1.71
CA LEU A 107 -22.47 -9.57 1.72
C LEU A 107 -23.99 -9.70 1.87
N GLN A 108 -24.51 -10.93 1.96
CA GLN A 108 -25.94 -11.23 2.03
C GLN A 108 -26.73 -10.67 0.83
N CYS A 109 -26.16 -10.77 -0.37
CA CYS A 109 -26.76 -10.34 -1.63
C CYS A 109 -26.77 -11.46 -2.68
N THR A 110 -27.42 -12.58 -2.35
CA THR A 110 -27.54 -13.73 -3.27
C THR A 110 -28.43 -13.44 -4.48
N GLU A 111 -29.39 -12.52 -4.35
CA GLU A 111 -30.33 -12.14 -5.42
C GLU A 111 -29.66 -11.49 -6.65
N VAL A 112 -28.42 -11.00 -6.52
CA VAL A 112 -27.68 -10.35 -7.60
C VAL A 112 -26.64 -11.25 -8.26
N GLN A 113 -26.54 -12.52 -7.85
CA GLN A 113 -25.49 -13.42 -8.30
C GLN A 113 -25.55 -13.65 -9.83
N ASP A 114 -26.71 -14.05 -10.36
CA ASP A 114 -26.87 -14.36 -11.79
C ASP A 114 -26.57 -13.15 -12.68
N LEU A 115 -26.97 -11.97 -12.21
CA LEU A 115 -26.74 -10.71 -12.90
C LEU A 115 -25.26 -10.31 -12.83
N ALA A 116 -24.59 -10.53 -11.71
CA ALA A 116 -23.15 -10.30 -11.58
C ALA A 116 -22.33 -11.23 -12.48
N GLU A 117 -22.72 -12.51 -12.60
CA GLU A 117 -22.11 -13.46 -13.53
C GLU A 117 -22.30 -13.03 -14.99
N SER A 118 -23.48 -12.51 -15.34
CA SER A 118 -23.78 -11.99 -16.67
C SER A 118 -22.94 -10.75 -17.01
N ILE A 119 -22.82 -9.79 -16.08
CA ILE A 119 -21.98 -8.60 -16.27
C ILE A 119 -20.52 -9.00 -16.45
N MET A 120 -20.02 -9.97 -15.67
CA MET A 120 -18.64 -10.42 -15.77
C MET A 120 -18.31 -11.02 -17.14
N LYS A 121 -19.22 -11.82 -17.70
CA LYS A 121 -19.06 -12.40 -19.05
C LYS A 121 -19.07 -11.35 -20.16
N GLU A 122 -19.95 -10.36 -20.04
CA GLU A 122 -19.98 -9.23 -20.99
C GLU A 122 -18.71 -8.40 -20.92
N TYR A 123 -18.17 -8.22 -19.72
CA TYR A 123 -16.88 -7.54 -19.53
C TYR A 123 -15.72 -8.32 -20.16
N GLU A 124 -15.69 -9.65 -19.99
CA GLU A 124 -14.72 -10.53 -20.63
C GLU A 124 -14.76 -10.42 -22.16
N THR A 125 -15.97 -10.38 -22.73
CA THR A 125 -16.17 -10.27 -24.19
C THR A 125 -15.81 -8.88 -24.72
N SER A 126 -16.05 -7.83 -23.93
CA SER A 126 -15.77 -6.44 -24.32
C SER A 126 -14.30 -6.05 -24.10
N ALA A 127 -13.58 -6.77 -23.25
CA ALA A 127 -12.18 -6.52 -22.96
C ALA A 127 -11.31 -6.91 -24.17
N LYS A 128 -10.55 -5.96 -24.71
CA LYS A 128 -9.61 -6.18 -25.83
C LYS A 128 -8.32 -6.87 -25.41
N VAL A 129 -8.12 -7.07 -24.10
CA VAL A 129 -6.91 -7.62 -23.49
C VAL A 129 -7.33 -8.84 -22.67
N GLU A 130 -6.53 -9.91 -22.71
CA GLU A 130 -6.71 -11.04 -21.79
C GLU A 130 -6.53 -10.55 -20.34
N LEU A 131 -7.65 -10.40 -19.64
CA LEU A 131 -7.67 -10.01 -18.23
C LEU A 131 -7.78 -11.25 -17.35
N ASP A 132 -7.01 -11.28 -16.27
CA ASP A 132 -7.19 -12.28 -15.23
C ASP A 132 -8.41 -11.95 -14.36
N LEU A 133 -9.57 -12.48 -14.76
CA LEU A 133 -10.84 -12.32 -14.05
C LEU A 133 -10.87 -13.05 -12.69
N THR A 134 -9.85 -13.83 -12.37
CA THR A 134 -9.74 -14.47 -11.05
C THR A 134 -9.30 -13.49 -9.97
N LEU A 135 -8.87 -12.28 -10.36
CA LEU A 135 -8.51 -11.23 -9.42
C LEU A 135 -9.74 -10.70 -8.65
N PRO A 136 -9.64 -10.52 -7.32
CA PRO A 136 -10.74 -10.04 -6.48
C PRO A 136 -11.36 -8.71 -6.92
N GLN A 137 -10.61 -7.87 -7.62
CA GLN A 137 -11.07 -6.56 -8.08
C GLN A 137 -12.24 -6.66 -9.07
N TYR A 138 -12.16 -7.57 -10.04
CA TYR A 138 -13.18 -7.74 -11.06
C TYR A 138 -14.44 -8.40 -10.49
N VAL A 139 -14.25 -9.36 -9.59
CA VAL A 139 -15.35 -10.02 -8.86
C VAL A 139 -16.12 -9.02 -8.00
N CYS A 140 -15.40 -8.18 -7.25
CA CYS A 140 -16.02 -7.11 -6.46
C CYS A 140 -16.76 -6.10 -7.34
N MET A 141 -16.20 -5.73 -8.50
CA MET A 141 -16.83 -4.75 -9.39
C MET A 141 -18.10 -5.28 -10.04
N ALA A 142 -18.09 -6.53 -10.51
CA ALA A 142 -19.27 -7.18 -11.09
C ALA A 142 -20.45 -7.21 -10.10
N VAL A 143 -20.19 -7.65 -8.87
CA VAL A 143 -21.23 -7.67 -7.82
C VAL A 143 -21.67 -6.25 -7.44
N TYR A 144 -20.76 -5.29 -7.38
CA TYR A 144 -21.10 -3.89 -7.09
C TYR A 144 -22.06 -3.30 -8.13
N GLN A 145 -21.77 -3.47 -9.42
CA GLN A 145 -22.66 -3.00 -10.49
C GLN A 145 -24.00 -3.72 -10.47
N ALA A 146 -23.99 -5.03 -10.20
CA ALA A 146 -25.22 -5.80 -10.07
C ALA A 146 -26.11 -5.30 -8.92
N CYS A 147 -25.50 -4.95 -7.78
CA CYS A 147 -26.20 -4.33 -6.66
C CYS A 147 -26.81 -2.98 -7.03
N ARG A 148 -26.09 -2.14 -7.80
CA ARG A 148 -26.63 -0.85 -8.29
C ARG A 148 -27.85 -1.04 -9.19
N ILE A 149 -27.80 -2.01 -10.11
CA ILE A 149 -28.90 -2.30 -11.03
C ILE A 149 -30.15 -2.83 -10.31
N ASN A 150 -29.97 -3.70 -9.32
CA ASN A 150 -31.06 -4.27 -8.53
C ASN A 150 -31.42 -3.43 -7.30
N LYS A 151 -30.80 -2.25 -7.14
CA LYS A 151 -31.03 -1.30 -6.03
C LYS A 151 -30.79 -1.91 -4.64
N VAL A 152 -29.93 -2.92 -4.54
CA VAL A 152 -29.50 -3.52 -3.27
C VAL A 152 -28.51 -2.57 -2.60
N LYS A 153 -28.82 -2.12 -1.39
CA LYS A 153 -28.03 -1.12 -0.67
C LYS A 153 -26.87 -1.78 0.08
N ILE A 154 -25.70 -1.86 -0.55
CA ILE A 154 -24.45 -2.25 0.11
C ILE A 154 -23.46 -1.09 0.07
N THR A 155 -22.79 -0.83 1.19
CA THR A 155 -21.79 0.24 1.31
C THR A 155 -20.58 -0.03 0.42
N LYS A 156 -20.19 0.96 -0.39
CA LYS A 156 -19.01 0.91 -1.29
C LYS A 156 -17.71 0.48 -0.57
N SER A 157 -17.50 0.89 0.69
CA SER A 157 -16.34 0.50 1.52
C SER A 157 -16.15 -1.02 1.60
N LYS A 158 -17.24 -1.78 1.72
CA LYS A 158 -17.19 -3.24 1.86
C LYS A 158 -16.60 -3.92 0.62
N PHE A 159 -16.81 -3.35 -0.56
CA PHE A 159 -16.23 -3.86 -1.81
C PHE A 159 -14.76 -3.46 -1.96
N ILE A 160 -14.41 -2.22 -1.61
CA ILE A 160 -13.03 -1.71 -1.68
C ILE A 160 -12.11 -2.53 -0.76
N GLU A 161 -12.55 -2.84 0.44
CA GLU A 161 -11.79 -3.66 1.41
C GLU A 161 -11.50 -5.08 0.88
N LYS A 162 -12.38 -5.63 0.02
CA LYS A 162 -12.26 -6.98 -0.53
C LYS A 162 -11.54 -7.02 -1.89
N SER A 163 -11.62 -5.93 -2.67
CA SER A 163 -11.01 -5.83 -4.00
C SER A 163 -9.50 -5.57 -3.97
N ARG A 164 -8.95 -5.21 -2.81
CA ARG A 164 -7.53 -4.84 -2.63
C ARG A 164 -7.10 -3.62 -3.46
N LEU A 165 -8.06 -2.79 -3.88
CA LEU A 165 -7.82 -1.55 -4.61
C LEU A 165 -7.79 -0.34 -3.68
N LYS A 166 -7.00 0.66 -4.06
CA LYS A 166 -7.13 2.00 -3.45
C LYS A 166 -8.40 2.68 -3.96
N PRO A 167 -9.01 3.61 -3.19
CA PRO A 167 -10.23 4.30 -3.60
C PRO A 167 -10.15 5.01 -4.97
N GLY A 168 -8.97 5.54 -5.34
CA GLY A 168 -8.73 6.14 -6.66
C GLY A 168 -8.85 5.11 -7.80
N GLN A 169 -8.10 4.01 -7.70
CA GLN A 169 -8.13 2.90 -8.67
C GLN A 169 -9.52 2.28 -8.79
N TRP A 170 -10.23 2.16 -7.67
CA TRP A 170 -11.62 1.72 -7.69
C TRP A 170 -12.49 2.64 -8.54
N SER A 171 -12.33 3.96 -8.41
CA SER A 171 -13.19 4.92 -9.10
C SER A 171 -12.95 4.94 -10.62
N GLU A 172 -11.70 4.74 -11.05
CA GLU A 172 -11.35 4.55 -12.47
C GLU A 172 -12.01 3.29 -13.04
N LEU A 173 -11.88 2.15 -12.34
CA LEU A 173 -12.49 0.88 -12.75
C LEU A 173 -14.03 0.95 -12.74
N ASP A 174 -14.61 1.64 -11.76
CA ASP A 174 -16.06 1.86 -11.64
C ASP A 174 -16.59 2.67 -12.84
N ALA A 175 -15.84 3.68 -13.30
CA ALA A 175 -16.20 4.47 -14.47
C ALA A 175 -16.15 3.65 -15.77
N GLU A 176 -15.15 2.79 -15.94
CA GLU A 176 -15.04 1.88 -17.09
C GLU A 176 -16.20 0.88 -17.12
N TRP A 177 -16.47 0.20 -16.00
CA TRP A 177 -17.55 -0.77 -15.90
C TRP A 177 -18.93 -0.12 -16.03
N THR A 178 -19.11 1.10 -15.52
CA THR A 178 -20.40 1.82 -15.64
C THR A 178 -20.77 2.05 -17.10
N LYS A 179 -19.82 2.36 -17.99
CA LYS A 179 -20.09 2.53 -19.43
C LYS A 179 -20.63 1.26 -20.07
N ILE A 180 -19.97 0.13 -19.82
CA ILE A 180 -20.36 -1.19 -20.35
C ILE A 180 -21.74 -1.60 -19.82
N VAL A 181 -21.95 -1.40 -18.52
CA VAL A 181 -23.22 -1.75 -17.85
C VAL A 181 -24.38 -0.86 -18.33
N GLU A 182 -24.14 0.43 -18.53
CA GLU A 182 -25.14 1.34 -19.07
C GLU A 182 -25.55 0.94 -20.49
N GLU A 183 -24.58 0.65 -21.37
CA GLU A 183 -24.82 0.27 -22.76
C GLU A 183 -25.60 -1.05 -22.88
N LYS A 184 -25.25 -2.07 -22.11
CA LYS A 184 -25.78 -3.44 -22.28
C LYS A 184 -26.94 -3.80 -21.35
N PHE A 185 -26.97 -3.29 -20.11
CA PHE A 185 -27.91 -3.77 -19.09
C PHE A 185 -28.99 -2.74 -18.70
N LEU A 186 -28.66 -1.45 -18.69
CA LEU A 186 -29.63 -0.39 -18.36
C LEU A 186 -30.46 0.04 -19.57
N VAL A 187 -29.88 0.01 -20.77
CA VAL A 187 -30.61 0.25 -22.03
C VAL A 187 -31.67 -0.85 -22.28
N VAL A 188 -31.38 -2.10 -21.90
CA VAL A 188 -32.33 -3.22 -22.06
C VAL A 188 -33.56 -3.08 -21.18
N LYS A 189 -33.44 -2.58 -19.93
CA LYS A 189 -34.61 -2.32 -19.05
C LYS A 189 -35.50 -1.17 -19.54
N LYS A 190 -35.00 -0.26 -20.39
CA LYS A 190 -35.80 0.82 -20.99
C LYS A 190 -36.35 0.50 -22.38
N ARG A 191 -35.84 -0.54 -23.05
CA ARG A 191 -36.23 -0.91 -24.41
C ARG A 191 -37.26 -2.04 -24.43
N GLY A 192 -38.49 -1.69 -24.08
CA GLY A 192 -39.69 -2.36 -24.62
C GLY A 192 -39.98 -1.96 -26.08
N ARG A 193 -38.95 -1.64 -26.88
CA ARG A 193 -39.04 -1.34 -28.32
C ARG A 193 -37.65 -1.49 -28.95
N PRO A 194 -37.48 -2.24 -30.05
CA PRO A 194 -36.17 -2.42 -30.66
C PRO A 194 -35.85 -1.20 -31.50
N PRO A 195 -34.64 -0.62 -31.42
CA PRO A 195 -34.15 0.23 -32.49
C PRO A 195 -33.23 -0.55 -33.41
N LYS A 196 -33.42 -0.21 -34.69
CA LYS A 196 -32.72 -0.66 -35.88
C LYS A 196 -31.20 -0.70 -35.70
N VAL A 197 -30.66 -1.78 -36.25
CA VAL A 197 -29.30 -1.91 -36.78
C VAL A 197 -28.92 -0.66 -37.57
N LEU A 198 -27.85 0.01 -37.15
CA LEU A 198 -27.08 0.89 -38.02
C LEU A 198 -25.64 0.37 -37.96
N ILE A 199 -25.29 -0.33 -39.04
CA ILE A 199 -23.92 -0.60 -39.45
C ILE A 199 -23.43 0.71 -40.06
N GLU A 200 -22.40 1.31 -39.48
CA GLU A 200 -21.49 2.19 -40.21
C GLU A 200 -20.07 1.74 -39.85
N ASN A 201 -19.46 1.08 -40.85
CA ASN A 201 -18.04 0.88 -40.93
C ASN A 201 -17.43 2.22 -41.33
N GLU A 202 -16.47 2.71 -40.56
CA GLU A 202 -15.32 3.47 -41.04
C GLU A 202 -14.43 3.77 -39.83
N ASN A 203 -13.24 3.19 -39.81
CA ASN A 203 -11.99 3.92 -39.64
C ASN A 203 -10.83 2.95 -39.75
N GLU A 204 -10.04 3.19 -40.80
CA GLU A 204 -8.77 2.56 -41.10
C GLU A 204 -7.81 2.66 -39.91
N MET A 205 -7.05 1.59 -39.73
CA MET A 205 -5.92 1.51 -38.82
C MET A 205 -4.77 2.37 -39.35
N ASP A 206 -4.54 3.53 -38.73
CA ASP A 206 -3.22 4.16 -38.73
C ASP A 206 -2.46 3.72 -37.47
N ILE A 207 -1.31 3.11 -37.71
CA ILE A 207 -0.34 2.69 -36.70
C ILE A 207 0.58 3.88 -36.46
N ASP A 208 0.46 4.58 -35.32
CA ASP A 208 1.63 5.16 -34.67
C ASP A 208 1.43 5.52 -33.19
N ALA A 209 2.51 5.30 -32.44
CA ALA A 209 2.90 5.89 -31.16
C ALA A 209 2.07 5.66 -29.86
N SER A 210 2.75 4.99 -28.92
CA SER A 210 2.53 4.85 -27.47
C SER A 210 1.91 6.06 -26.73
N PRO A 211 1.10 5.83 -25.67
CA PRO A 211 0.48 6.92 -24.91
C PRO A 211 1.44 7.52 -23.88
N VAL A 212 1.77 8.80 -24.07
CA VAL A 212 2.41 9.64 -23.05
C VAL A 212 1.34 10.10 -22.07
N LYS A 213 1.62 9.89 -20.79
CA LYS A 213 0.79 10.27 -19.65
C LYS A 213 0.63 11.79 -19.57
N GLU A 214 -0.61 12.25 -19.42
CA GLU A 214 -0.94 13.61 -18.99
C GLU A 214 -0.38 13.87 -17.59
N THR A 215 0.74 14.58 -17.53
CA THR A 215 1.19 15.31 -16.35
C THR A 215 1.15 16.78 -16.70
N THR A 216 0.24 17.51 -16.05
CA THR A 216 0.29 18.96 -15.78
C THR A 216 1.28 19.75 -16.63
N GLU A 217 0.78 20.49 -17.63
CA GLU A 217 1.55 21.43 -18.45
C GLU A 217 2.25 22.50 -17.58
N THR A 218 3.46 22.19 -17.11
CA THR A 218 4.51 23.20 -17.08
C THR A 218 5.04 23.29 -18.50
N LYS A 219 4.90 24.46 -19.14
CA LYS A 219 5.57 24.75 -20.41
C LYS A 219 7.07 24.51 -20.21
N ILE A 220 7.55 23.34 -20.60
CA ILE A 220 8.97 23.01 -20.59
C ILE A 220 9.59 23.91 -21.65
N GLU A 221 10.35 24.90 -21.22
CA GLU A 221 11.10 25.74 -22.13
C GLU A 221 12.08 24.86 -22.94
N PRO A 222 12.16 25.01 -24.27
CA PRO A 222 13.11 24.27 -25.09
C PRO A 222 14.53 24.39 -24.52
N TYR A 223 15.22 23.27 -24.39
CA TYR A 223 16.57 23.20 -23.81
C TYR A 223 17.54 24.21 -24.42
N GLU A 224 17.43 24.45 -25.73
CA GLU A 224 18.25 25.41 -26.47
C GLU A 224 18.05 26.85 -26.00
N ASP A 225 16.83 27.23 -25.61
CA ASP A 225 16.53 28.59 -25.17
C ASP A 225 16.97 28.82 -23.73
N TRP A 226 16.77 27.83 -22.86
CA TRP A 226 17.33 27.83 -21.51
C TRP A 226 18.87 27.88 -21.55
N LYS A 227 19.50 27.05 -22.38
CA LYS A 227 20.97 26.98 -22.52
C LYS A 227 21.53 28.29 -23.04
N ARG A 228 20.91 28.90 -24.06
CA ARG A 228 21.29 30.22 -24.56
C ARG A 228 21.23 31.27 -23.46
N ARG A 229 20.12 31.34 -22.71
CA ARG A 229 19.96 32.31 -21.61
C ARG A 229 21.02 32.14 -20.52
N MET A 230 21.27 30.90 -20.09
CA MET A 230 22.25 30.61 -19.04
C MET A 230 23.68 30.97 -19.47
N LEU A 231 24.06 30.61 -20.70
CA LEU A 231 25.38 30.94 -21.24
C LEU A 231 25.56 32.44 -21.42
N GLU A 232 24.55 33.13 -21.96
CA GLU A 232 24.61 34.58 -22.16
C GLU A 232 24.73 35.33 -20.83
N GLN A 233 23.99 34.90 -19.80
CA GLN A 233 24.10 35.46 -18.45
C GLN A 233 25.50 35.26 -17.86
N ALA A 234 26.07 34.05 -18.00
CA ALA A 234 27.42 33.76 -17.53
C ALA A 234 28.49 34.60 -18.26
N TYR A 235 28.39 34.75 -19.59
CA TYR A 235 29.31 35.57 -20.38
C TYR A 235 29.20 37.06 -20.05
N LYS A 236 27.99 37.54 -19.77
CA LYS A 236 27.76 38.94 -19.36
C LYS A 236 28.42 39.23 -18.02
N GLU A 237 28.25 38.35 -17.03
CA GLU A 237 28.88 38.49 -15.72
C GLU A 237 30.42 38.48 -15.82
N LEU A 238 30.98 37.60 -16.67
CA LEU A 238 32.41 37.56 -16.97
C LEU A 238 32.92 38.89 -17.55
N ARG A 239 32.18 39.49 -18.48
CA ARG A 239 32.52 40.79 -19.09
C ARG A 239 32.45 41.93 -18.07
N GLU A 240 31.46 41.92 -17.18
CA GLU A 240 31.34 42.91 -16.11
C GLU A 240 32.48 42.80 -15.10
N LEU A 241 32.87 41.58 -14.72
CA LEU A 241 34.04 41.35 -13.87
C LEU A 241 35.34 41.81 -14.53
N GLU A 242 35.50 41.57 -15.83
CA GLU A 242 36.66 42.06 -16.59
C GLU A 242 36.70 43.59 -16.65
N ASN A 243 35.57 44.24 -16.95
CA ASN A 243 35.46 45.70 -16.92
C ASN A 243 35.74 46.27 -15.54
N LYS A 244 35.25 45.64 -14.46
CA LYS A 244 35.52 46.06 -13.09
C LYS A 244 37.01 45.93 -12.73
N LYS A 245 37.68 44.88 -13.23
CA LYS A 245 39.15 44.72 -13.12
C LYS A 245 39.90 45.78 -13.92
N ARG A 246 39.43 46.16 -15.12
CA ARG A 246 40.04 47.22 -15.94
C ARG A 246 39.87 48.61 -15.30
N VAL A 247 38.69 48.93 -14.75
CA VAL A 247 38.42 50.20 -14.06
C VAL A 247 39.18 50.31 -12.74
N GLY A 248 39.37 49.19 -12.02
CA GLY A 248 40.19 49.14 -10.80
C GLY A 248 41.70 49.31 -11.03
N LYS A 249 42.20 49.01 -12.24
CA LYS A 249 43.63 49.11 -12.59
C LYS A 249 44.03 50.49 -13.15
N ASN A 250 43.07 51.30 -13.60
CA ASN A 250 43.30 52.67 -14.09
C ASN A 250 43.08 53.77 -13.03
N ARG A 251 42.83 53.42 -11.76
CA ARG A 251 42.51 54.39 -10.70
C ARG A 251 43.61 54.59 -9.65
N VAL A 252 44.84 54.12 -9.92
CA VAL A 252 46.01 54.40 -9.08
C VAL A 252 47.13 54.97 -9.95
N SER A 253 47.05 56.27 -10.19
CA SER A 253 48.15 57.11 -10.63
C SER A 253 48.03 58.47 -9.95
N PHE A 254 49.06 58.86 -9.18
CA PHE A 254 49.32 60.19 -8.60
C PHE A 254 48.36 60.61 -7.46
N SER A 255 48.81 60.96 -6.25
CA SER A 255 49.98 61.79 -5.91
C SER A 255 50.69 61.32 -4.63
N GLU A 256 52.02 61.46 -4.64
CA GLU A 256 52.90 61.53 -3.46
C GLU A 256 52.50 62.70 -2.55
N ASP A 257 52.50 62.48 -1.24
CA ASP A 257 53.00 63.40 -0.19
C ASP A 257 52.41 63.04 1.18
N ASN A 258 53.09 62.13 1.90
CA ASN A 258 53.48 62.27 3.32
C ASN A 258 53.91 60.92 3.90
N LEU A 259 55.22 60.72 4.00
CA LEU A 259 55.88 59.84 4.96
C LEU A 259 56.36 60.69 6.16
N PRO A 260 56.90 60.13 7.25
CA PRO A 260 56.41 59.03 8.10
C PRO A 260 56.61 59.35 9.61
N ARG A 261 56.09 58.51 10.52
CA ARG A 261 56.75 58.29 11.83
C ARG A 261 56.68 56.83 12.29
N ARG A 262 57.79 56.13 12.00
CA ARG A 262 58.57 55.16 12.81
C ARG A 262 57.84 54.53 14.01
N SER A 263 57.66 53.20 14.03
CA SER A 263 58.61 52.18 14.58
C SER A 263 57.96 51.59 15.85
N SER A 264 58.05 50.33 16.28
CA SER A 264 58.85 49.15 15.92
C SER A 264 58.29 47.94 16.70
N ARG A 265 58.15 46.80 16.00
CA ARG A 265 58.86 45.54 16.33
C ARG A 265 58.39 44.71 17.55
N MET A 266 57.83 43.53 17.28
CA MET A 266 58.50 42.21 17.41
C MET A 266 57.45 41.08 17.39
N THR A 267 57.85 40.00 16.73
CA THR A 267 57.21 38.68 16.55
C THR A 267 57.01 37.93 17.89
N PRO A 268 56.19 36.85 17.94
CA PRO A 268 56.79 35.52 17.75
C PRO A 268 55.90 34.45 17.05
N GLN A 269 56.59 33.36 16.75
CA GLN A 269 56.21 32.14 16.04
C GLN A 269 55.15 31.27 16.72
N LYS A 270 54.48 30.46 15.87
CA LYS A 270 54.06 29.05 15.99
C LYS A 270 53.71 28.48 17.38
N SER A 271 52.53 27.86 17.48
CA SER A 271 52.42 26.41 17.72
C SER A 271 50.97 25.89 17.64
N SER A 272 50.90 24.65 17.15
CA SER A 272 49.88 23.59 17.28
C SER A 272 48.71 23.72 18.28
N GLY A 273 47.54 23.23 17.88
CA GLY A 273 46.53 22.60 18.76
C GLY A 273 45.87 21.44 17.98
N MET A 274 46.09 20.17 18.30
CA MET A 274 45.54 19.36 19.41
C MET A 274 44.01 19.37 19.52
N THR A 275 43.45 18.19 19.26
CA THR A 275 42.14 17.67 19.69
C THR A 275 41.89 17.85 21.19
N PRO A 276 40.62 17.82 21.61
CA PRO A 276 40.28 17.13 22.85
C PRO A 276 39.12 16.13 22.74
N GLN A 277 39.28 15.06 23.51
CA GLN A 277 38.27 14.08 23.90
C GLN A 277 37.20 14.68 24.84
N LYS A 278 36.04 13.99 24.86
CA LYS A 278 35.15 13.67 25.99
C LYS A 278 35.00 14.69 27.12
N SER A 279 33.77 15.19 27.27
CA SER A 279 33.22 15.60 28.57
C SER A 279 32.01 14.73 28.96
N SER A 280 32.15 14.11 30.12
CA SER A 280 31.09 13.62 31.01
C SER A 280 30.23 14.78 31.51
N GLY A 281 28.90 14.58 31.59
CA GLY A 281 27.99 15.59 32.12
C GLY A 281 26.60 15.04 32.41
N THR A 282 26.48 14.44 33.60
CA THR A 282 25.28 13.96 34.26
C THR A 282 24.19 15.02 34.38
N THR A 283 22.94 14.71 33.99
CA THR A 283 21.73 15.36 34.52
C THR A 283 20.62 14.30 34.73
N PRO A 284 20.03 14.21 35.93
CA PRO A 284 18.85 13.39 36.17
C PRO A 284 17.59 14.25 36.09
N LEU A 285 16.76 14.09 35.05
CA LEU A 285 15.41 14.67 35.04
C LEU A 285 14.40 13.63 35.54
N LYS A 286 14.10 13.73 36.83
CA LYS A 286 12.90 13.17 37.46
C LYS A 286 11.68 13.91 36.90
N SER A 287 10.77 13.20 36.23
CA SER A 287 9.40 13.67 36.00
C SER A 287 8.47 12.96 36.99
N PRO A 288 7.70 13.69 37.82
CA PRO A 288 6.67 13.07 38.65
C PRO A 288 5.41 12.81 37.83
N SER A 289 5.03 11.54 37.81
CA SER A 289 3.67 11.06 37.61
C SER A 289 2.68 11.89 38.46
N LYS A 290 1.68 12.50 37.81
CA LYS A 290 0.35 12.67 38.42
C LYS A 290 -0.70 12.05 37.51
N GLN A 291 -1.19 10.93 38.02
CA GLN A 291 -2.32 10.16 37.55
C GLN A 291 -3.55 11.08 37.38
N ARG A 292 -4.07 11.12 36.16
CA ARG A 292 -5.42 11.58 35.89
C ARG A 292 -6.37 10.44 36.28
N THR A 293 -7.14 10.65 37.32
CA THR A 293 -8.23 9.74 37.71
C THR A 293 -9.29 9.71 36.60
N PRO A 294 -9.84 8.53 36.25
CA PRO A 294 -10.97 8.46 35.35
C PRO A 294 -12.23 8.96 36.07
N GLN A 295 -12.89 9.91 35.42
CA GLN A 295 -14.18 10.48 35.77
C GLN A 295 -15.20 9.33 35.93
N LYS A 296 -15.79 9.20 37.12
CA LYS A 296 -16.86 8.25 37.41
C LYS A 296 -18.08 8.61 36.55
N PHE A 297 -18.35 7.81 35.52
CA PHE A 297 -19.61 7.83 34.79
C PHE A 297 -20.70 7.33 35.74
N SER A 298 -21.78 8.11 35.90
CA SER A 298 -22.95 7.70 36.64
C SER A 298 -23.65 6.53 35.93
N PRO A 299 -24.26 5.57 36.67
CA PRO A 299 -25.05 4.53 36.05
C PRO A 299 -26.35 5.15 35.52
N TYR A 300 -26.61 4.98 34.23
CA TYR A 300 -27.92 5.17 33.63
C TYR A 300 -28.97 4.38 34.42
N LYS A 301 -30.02 5.08 34.88
CA LYS A 301 -31.27 4.48 35.35
C LYS A 301 -31.80 3.58 34.23
N SER A 302 -31.91 2.28 34.50
CA SER A 302 -32.65 1.35 33.65
C SER A 302 -34.15 1.68 33.75
N PRO A 303 -34.91 1.68 32.65
CA PRO A 303 -36.36 1.72 32.72
C PRO A 303 -36.88 0.39 33.25
N GLU A 304 -37.82 0.45 34.19
CA GLU A 304 -38.54 -0.68 34.74
C GLU A 304 -39.16 -1.54 33.64
N LYS A 305 -38.94 -2.85 33.74
CA LYS A 305 -39.62 -3.85 32.92
C LYS A 305 -41.09 -3.89 33.33
N ALA A 306 -41.96 -3.27 32.54
CA ALA A 306 -43.39 -3.55 32.57
C ALA A 306 -43.61 -5.02 32.22
N LYS A 307 -44.12 -5.80 33.19
CA LYS A 307 -44.56 -7.18 32.99
C LYS A 307 -45.85 -7.18 32.16
N LEU A 308 -45.75 -7.30 30.85
CA LEU A 308 -46.88 -7.68 29.99
C LEU A 308 -47.12 -9.19 30.16
N ARG A 309 -48.13 -9.55 30.96
CA ARG A 309 -48.69 -10.91 30.98
C ARG A 309 -49.45 -11.13 29.67
N LEU A 310 -48.91 -11.96 28.78
CA LEU A 310 -49.64 -12.56 27.68
C LEU A 310 -50.51 -13.69 28.24
N ASN A 311 -51.83 -13.47 28.30
CA ASN A 311 -52.81 -14.52 28.51
C ASN A 311 -53.00 -15.27 27.19
N PHE A 312 -52.61 -16.55 27.16
CA PHE A 312 -53.05 -17.47 26.12
C PHE A 312 -54.34 -18.17 26.57
N PRO A 313 -55.41 -18.17 25.75
CA PRO A 313 -56.59 -18.98 26.02
C PRO A 313 -56.26 -20.45 25.80
N LYS A 314 -56.67 -21.30 26.75
CA LYS A 314 -56.60 -22.76 26.62
C LYS A 314 -57.68 -23.23 25.64
N MET A 315 -57.31 -24.14 24.75
CA MET A 315 -58.24 -25.08 24.10
C MET A 315 -58.80 -26.06 25.12
#